data_AF-A0A7T5CIB6-F1
#
_entry.id   AF-A0A7T5CIB6-F1
#
_cell.length_a   1.000
_cell.length_b   1.000
_cell.length_c   1.000
_cell.angle_alpha   90.00
_cell.angle_beta   90.00
_cell.angle_gamma   90.00
#
_symmetry.space_group_name_H-M   'P 1'
#
loop_
_entity.id
_entity.type
_entity.pdbx_description
1 polymer ?
#
loop_
_entity_poly.entity_id
_entity_poly.type
_entity_poly.pdbx_seq_one_letter_code
_entity_poly.pdbx_strand_id
1 'polypeptide(L)'
;MSEKMYCSDCLYDLQNLTSNKCPECGKRFMPNDISTYEITPSKPMHPLCFFIGSGLMALVIVWCLRSGGHLMMFVDIPSLLIVLGISLSGILMSSGLIKPIRAFIITLSGKRIYDVYEFEEYRKVMERGRNLAWSAGIIGMLVGLIAMLADLSDPSGIGAGLAVSLICPLYAAIIAELIFAQCDRFLVSRNQHMHRQHTKREPNLTKIAAAIILLAVIDTTFLIIASQNF
;
A
#
# COMPACT_ATOMS: atom_id res chain seq x y z
N MET A 1 -6.79 18.49 27.44
CA MET A 1 -7.93 17.70 26.91
C MET A 1 -7.65 16.24 27.23
N SER A 2 -8.53 15.59 28.02
CA SER A 2 -8.40 14.15 28.28
C SER A 2 -8.74 13.38 27.00
N GLU A 3 -7.85 12.49 26.56
CA GLU A 3 -8.05 11.66 25.37
C GLU A 3 -9.22 10.69 25.66
N LYS A 4 -10.22 10.61 24.77
CA LYS A 4 -11.37 9.71 24.99
C LYS A 4 -10.91 8.25 25.03
N MET A 5 -11.40 7.45 25.97
CA MET A 5 -11.04 6.04 26.13
C MET A 5 -12.30 5.18 26.11
N TYR A 6 -12.27 4.07 25.39
CA TYR A 6 -13.38 3.12 25.22
C TYR A 6 -12.90 1.71 25.58
N CYS A 7 -13.79 0.85 26.06
CA CYS A 7 -13.46 -0.53 26.35
C CYS A 7 -13.22 -1.33 25.06
N SER A 8 -12.18 -2.17 25.03
CA SER A 8 -11.81 -2.99 23.86
C SER A 8 -12.84 -4.03 23.43
N ASP A 9 -13.73 -4.48 24.33
CA ASP A 9 -14.75 -5.49 24.00
C ASP A 9 -16.13 -4.88 23.74
N CYS A 10 -16.58 -3.98 24.61
CA CYS A 10 -17.95 -3.45 24.59
C CYS A 10 -18.06 -2.00 24.09
N LEU A 11 -16.93 -1.34 23.79
CA LEU A 11 -16.88 0.06 23.33
C LEU A 11 -17.50 1.07 24.32
N TYR A 12 -17.67 0.68 25.59
CA TYR A 12 -18.13 1.57 26.65
C TYR A 12 -17.11 2.67 26.95
N ASP A 13 -17.55 3.92 27.15
CA ASP A 13 -16.66 5.05 27.48
C ASP A 13 -16.06 4.89 28.89
N LEU A 14 -14.74 4.74 28.96
CA LEU A 14 -13.98 4.52 30.19
C LEU A 14 -13.54 5.83 30.86
N GLN A 15 -13.91 7.00 30.32
CA GLN A 15 -13.58 8.28 30.93
C GLN A 15 -14.22 8.44 32.31
N ASN A 16 -13.46 9.00 33.25
CA ASN A 16 -13.91 9.34 34.61
C ASN A 16 -14.34 8.15 35.50
N LEU A 17 -13.91 6.93 35.19
CA LEU A 17 -14.09 5.79 36.10
C LEU A 17 -13.11 5.86 37.26
N THR A 18 -13.60 5.68 38.49
CA THR A 18 -12.79 5.55 39.71
C THR A 18 -12.21 4.15 39.89
N SER A 19 -12.69 3.18 39.11
CA SER A 19 -12.25 1.79 39.15
C SER A 19 -11.68 1.36 37.80
N ASN A 20 -10.58 0.59 37.84
CA ASN A 20 -9.92 0.01 36.68
C ASN A 20 -10.68 -1.20 36.09
N LYS A 21 -12.02 -1.17 36.13
CA LYS A 21 -12.91 -2.18 35.56
C LYS A 21 -14.01 -1.51 34.75
N CYS A 22 -14.29 -2.06 33.57
CA CYS A 22 -15.44 -1.65 32.79
C CYS A 22 -16.73 -2.12 33.48
N PRO A 23 -17.75 -1.25 33.65
CA PRO A 23 -19.01 -1.61 34.31
C PRO A 23 -19.90 -2.54 33.47
N GLU A 24 -19.79 -2.49 32.14
CA GLU A 24 -20.57 -3.33 31.22
C GLU A 24 -20.01 -4.75 31.11
N CYS A 25 -18.72 -4.89 30.74
CA CYS A 25 -18.14 -6.20 30.46
C CYS A 25 -17.25 -6.76 31.58
N GLY A 26 -17.00 -5.99 32.66
CA GLY A 26 -16.19 -6.43 33.80
C GLY A 26 -14.69 -6.55 33.56
N LYS A 27 -14.22 -6.30 32.32
CA LYS A 27 -12.80 -6.38 31.94
C LYS A 27 -11.98 -5.32 32.68
N ARG A 28 -10.80 -5.71 33.16
CA ARG A 28 -9.87 -4.75 33.77
C ARG A 28 -9.18 -3.94 32.68
N PHE A 29 -9.04 -2.64 32.91
CA PHE A 29 -8.25 -1.76 32.05
C PHE A 29 -7.25 -0.97 32.89
N MET A 30 -6.11 -0.63 32.32
CA MET A 30 -5.09 0.17 32.98
C MET A 30 -4.88 1.44 32.15
N PRO A 31 -5.17 2.64 32.68
CA PRO A 31 -5.03 3.90 31.93
C PRO A 31 -3.61 4.14 31.38
N ASN A 32 -2.60 3.57 32.03
CA ASN A 32 -1.20 3.68 31.62
C ASN A 32 -0.79 2.64 30.56
N ASP A 33 -1.66 1.67 30.25
CA ASP A 33 -1.40 0.62 29.28
C ASP A 33 -2.37 0.74 28.10
N ILE A 34 -1.86 1.25 26.98
CA ILE A 34 -2.62 1.51 25.75
C ILE A 34 -3.17 0.24 25.10
N SER A 35 -2.73 -0.95 25.54
CA SER A 35 -3.27 -2.23 25.06
C SER A 35 -4.64 -2.58 25.66
N THR A 36 -5.05 -1.90 26.74
CA THR A 36 -6.26 -2.26 27.51
C THR A 36 -7.52 -1.48 27.13
N TYR A 37 -7.41 -0.39 26.37
CA TYR A 37 -8.52 0.47 25.96
C TYR A 37 -8.36 0.98 24.52
N GLU A 38 -9.46 1.37 23.87
CA GLU A 38 -9.50 1.94 22.51
C GLU A 38 -9.79 3.44 22.56
N ILE A 39 -9.14 4.26 21.74
CA ILE A 39 -9.35 5.74 21.76
C ILE A 39 -10.42 6.18 20.75
N THR A 40 -10.71 5.32 19.77
CA THR A 40 -11.86 5.47 18.86
C THR A 40 -12.45 4.09 18.61
N PRO A 41 -13.78 3.92 18.70
CA PRO A 41 -14.43 2.65 18.41
C PRO A 41 -14.30 2.37 16.90
N SER A 42 -13.26 1.64 16.50
CA SER A 42 -13.13 1.17 15.13
C SER A 42 -13.70 -0.24 15.06
N LYS A 43 -14.94 -0.38 14.61
CA LYS A 43 -15.45 -1.71 14.25
C LYS A 43 -14.49 -2.30 13.21
N PRO A 44 -13.93 -3.49 13.43
CA PRO A 44 -13.05 -4.10 12.45
C PRO A 44 -13.82 -4.20 11.13
N MET A 45 -13.20 -3.81 10.02
CA MET A 45 -13.87 -3.89 8.73
C MET A 45 -14.21 -5.36 8.48
N HIS A 46 -15.50 -5.63 8.23
CA HIS A 46 -15.97 -7.00 8.07
C HIS A 46 -15.21 -7.61 6.87
N PRO A 47 -14.60 -8.81 7.01
CA PRO A 47 -13.77 -9.39 5.96
C PRO A 47 -14.53 -9.54 4.64
N LEU A 48 -15.85 -9.72 4.70
CA LEU A 48 -16.72 -9.75 3.53
C LEU A 48 -16.65 -8.46 2.69
N CYS A 49 -16.62 -7.27 3.29
CA CYS A 49 -16.57 -6.00 2.56
C CYS A 49 -15.26 -5.87 1.77
N PHE A 50 -14.16 -6.39 2.32
CA PHE A 50 -12.87 -6.43 1.64
C PHE A 50 -12.91 -7.31 0.39
N PHE A 51 -13.43 -8.53 0.51
CA PHE A 51 -13.55 -9.45 -0.62
C PHE A 51 -14.58 -9.00 -1.66
N ILE A 52 -15.69 -8.39 -1.24
CA ILE A 52 -16.68 -7.80 -2.14
C ILE A 52 -16.04 -6.64 -2.91
N GLY A 53 -15.33 -5.74 -2.22
CA GLY A 53 -14.69 -4.58 -2.85
C GLY A 53 -13.60 -4.97 -3.84
N SER A 54 -12.69 -5.87 -3.46
CA SER A 54 -11.64 -6.35 -4.36
C SER A 54 -12.21 -7.15 -5.53
N GLY A 55 -13.23 -7.97 -5.30
CA GLY A 55 -13.94 -8.71 -6.34
C GLY A 55 -14.65 -7.80 -7.34
N LEU A 56 -15.35 -6.76 -6.86
CA LEU A 56 -15.99 -5.78 -7.74
C LEU A 56 -14.97 -5.02 -8.58
N MET A 57 -13.85 -4.58 -7.98
CA MET A 57 -12.78 -3.89 -8.70
C MET A 57 -12.16 -4.79 -9.79
N ALA A 58 -11.86 -6.05 -9.47
CA ALA A 58 -11.35 -7.02 -10.44
C ALA A 58 -12.38 -7.28 -11.57
N LEU A 59 -13.66 -7.39 -11.25
CA LEU A 59 -14.74 -7.57 -12.23
C LEU A 59 -14.81 -6.38 -13.19
N VAL A 60 -14.77 -5.14 -12.68
CA VAL A 60 -14.77 -3.94 -13.51
C VAL A 60 -13.56 -3.90 -14.44
N ILE A 61 -12.37 -4.26 -13.95
CA ILE A 61 -11.16 -4.32 -14.78
C ILE A 61 -11.31 -5.35 -15.90
N VAL A 62 -11.77 -6.57 -15.59
CA VAL A 62 -11.99 -7.62 -16.60
C VAL A 62 -13.05 -7.19 -17.62
N TRP A 63 -14.11 -6.52 -17.17
CA TRP A 63 -15.16 -5.99 -18.05
C TRP A 63 -14.62 -4.92 -18.99
N CYS A 64 -13.82 -3.97 -18.49
CA CYS A 64 -13.15 -2.96 -19.31
C CYS A 64 -12.22 -3.61 -20.36
N LEU A 65 -11.39 -4.58 -19.97
CA LEU A 65 -10.49 -5.26 -20.90
C LEU A 65 -11.26 -6.03 -21.99
N ARG A 66 -12.39 -6.65 -21.64
CA ARG A 66 -13.23 -7.36 -22.63
C ARG A 66 -14.01 -6.42 -23.55
N SER A 67 -14.36 -5.22 -23.10
CA SER A 67 -14.95 -4.20 -23.98
C SER A 67 -13.97 -3.67 -25.04
N GLY A 68 -12.67 -3.71 -24.75
CA GLY A 68 -11.61 -3.26 -25.65
C GLY A 68 -11.14 -4.30 -26.68
N GLY A 69 -11.57 -5.56 -26.58
CA GLY A 69 -11.19 -6.63 -27.52
C GLY A 69 -11.03 -8.00 -26.89
N HIS A 70 -10.17 -8.83 -27.49
CA HIS A 70 -9.91 -10.19 -27.03
C HIS A 70 -8.88 -10.17 -25.88
N LEU A 71 -9.15 -10.82 -24.74
CA LEU A 71 -8.24 -10.79 -23.57
C LEU A 71 -6.78 -11.15 -23.87
N MET A 72 -6.55 -12.01 -24.86
CA MET A 72 -5.21 -12.41 -25.27
C MET A 72 -4.34 -11.26 -25.82
N MET A 73 -4.95 -10.13 -26.25
CA MET A 73 -4.19 -8.95 -26.67
C MET A 73 -3.50 -8.24 -25.49
N PHE A 74 -4.01 -8.46 -24.27
CA PHE A 74 -3.47 -7.88 -23.04
C PHE A 74 -2.60 -8.88 -22.30
N VAL A 75 -2.13 -9.96 -22.92
CA VAL A 75 -1.22 -10.93 -22.32
C VAL A 75 0.09 -10.90 -23.11
N ASP A 76 0.98 -10.00 -22.70
CA ASP A 76 2.32 -9.85 -23.29
C ASP A 76 3.37 -10.44 -22.34
N ILE A 77 4.02 -11.53 -22.77
CA ILE A 77 4.99 -12.28 -21.95
C ILE A 77 6.20 -11.40 -21.58
N PRO A 78 6.82 -10.63 -22.50
CA PRO A 78 7.88 -9.68 -22.15
C PRO A 78 7.46 -8.66 -21.08
N SER A 79 6.30 -8.02 -21.23
CA SER A 79 5.79 -7.05 -20.26
C SER A 79 5.55 -7.68 -18.88
N LEU A 80 4.99 -8.90 -18.84
CA LEU A 80 4.81 -9.65 -17.59
C LEU A 80 6.15 -9.97 -16.92
N LEU A 81 7.15 -10.40 -17.68
CA LEU A 81 8.49 -10.69 -17.16
C LEU A 81 9.18 -9.45 -16.61
N ILE A 82 9.01 -8.28 -17.24
CA ILE A 82 9.55 -7.02 -16.73
C ILE A 82 8.92 -6.68 -15.38
N VAL A 83 7.59 -6.65 -15.31
CA VAL A 83 6.88 -6.21 -14.10
C VAL A 83 7.06 -7.22 -12.96
N LEU A 84 6.84 -8.51 -13.21
CA LEU A 84 6.98 -9.55 -12.20
C LEU A 84 8.45 -9.78 -11.84
N GLY A 85 9.37 -9.76 -12.81
CA GLY A 85 10.79 -9.99 -12.57
C GLY A 85 11.40 -8.90 -11.69
N ILE A 86 11.18 -7.62 -12.01
CA ILE A 86 11.73 -6.50 -11.24
C ILE A 86 11.09 -6.43 -9.85
N SER A 87 9.76 -6.58 -9.76
CA SER A 87 9.07 -6.52 -8.46
C SER A 87 9.47 -7.68 -7.55
N LEU A 88 9.52 -8.91 -8.07
CA LEU A 88 9.95 -10.09 -7.32
C LEU A 88 11.42 -9.95 -6.90
N SER A 89 12.32 -9.61 -7.83
CA SER A 89 13.74 -9.41 -7.53
C SER A 89 13.96 -8.34 -6.45
N GLY A 90 13.28 -7.20 -6.53
CA GLY A 90 13.39 -6.14 -5.53
C GLY A 90 12.89 -6.56 -4.15
N ILE A 91 11.83 -7.39 -4.09
CA ILE A 91 11.33 -7.95 -2.82
C ILE A 91 12.34 -8.92 -2.22
N LEU A 92 12.94 -9.80 -3.04
CA LEU A 92 14.00 -10.70 -2.60
C LEU A 92 15.22 -9.93 -2.07
N MET A 93 15.66 -8.88 -2.78
CA MET A 93 16.80 -8.06 -2.38
C MET A 93 16.55 -7.30 -1.08
N SER A 94 15.33 -6.81 -0.86
CA SER A 94 15.01 -5.97 0.31
C SER A 94 14.63 -6.72 1.57
N SER A 95 14.04 -7.91 1.45
CA SER A 95 13.45 -8.63 2.60
C SER A 95 13.73 -10.14 2.62
N GLY A 96 14.49 -10.66 1.66
CA GLY A 96 14.71 -12.10 1.49
C GLY A 96 13.48 -12.83 0.96
N LEU A 97 13.52 -14.17 0.91
CA LEU A 97 12.43 -14.98 0.33
C LEU A 97 11.39 -15.40 1.38
N ILE A 98 11.81 -15.65 2.62
CA ILE A 98 10.95 -16.25 3.66
C ILE A 98 9.94 -15.23 4.20
N LYS A 99 10.39 -13.99 4.44
CA LYS A 99 9.57 -12.93 5.03
C LYS A 99 8.36 -12.56 4.17
N PRO A 100 8.48 -12.27 2.86
CA PRO A 100 7.33 -11.91 2.03
C PRO A 100 6.32 -13.04 1.93
N ILE A 101 6.76 -14.29 1.78
CA ILE A 101 5.87 -15.45 1.75
C ILE A 101 5.09 -15.57 3.06
N ARG A 102 5.79 -15.46 4.20
CA ARG A 102 5.16 -15.52 5.53
C ARG A 102 4.17 -14.37 5.73
N ALA A 103 4.55 -13.15 5.37
CA ALA A 103 3.69 -11.97 5.44
C ALA A 103 2.40 -12.17 4.65
N PHE A 104 2.51 -12.73 3.43
CA PHE A 104 1.37 -12.99 2.56
C PHE A 104 0.44 -14.08 3.12
N ILE A 105 1.01 -15.20 3.58
CA ILE A 105 0.24 -16.31 4.17
C ILE A 105 -0.52 -15.87 5.42
N ILE A 106 0.13 -15.13 6.33
CA ILE A 106 -0.51 -14.66 7.57
C ILE A 106 -1.63 -13.67 7.25
N THR A 107 -1.38 -12.75 6.31
CA THR A 107 -2.37 -11.79 5.87
C THR A 107 -3.59 -12.49 5.28
N LEU A 108 -3.41 -13.46 4.37
CA LEU A 108 -4.53 -14.20 3.78
C LEU A 108 -5.23 -15.14 4.76
N SER A 109 -4.48 -15.80 5.65
CA SER A 109 -5.03 -16.67 6.70
C SER A 109 -5.87 -15.90 7.72
N GLY A 110 -5.68 -14.58 7.76
CA GLY A 110 -6.46 -13.70 8.61
C GLY A 110 -6.21 -13.84 10.11
N LYS A 111 -5.08 -14.45 10.47
CA LYS A 111 -4.64 -14.55 11.86
C LYS A 111 -4.28 -13.17 12.39
N ARG A 112 -4.63 -12.90 13.66
CA ARG A 112 -4.17 -11.71 14.37
C ARG A 112 -2.71 -11.87 14.76
N ILE A 113 -1.95 -10.79 14.66
CA ILE A 113 -0.54 -10.73 15.05
C ILE A 113 -0.46 -10.00 16.38
N TYR A 114 0.25 -10.60 17.33
CA TYR A 114 0.39 -10.05 18.68
C TYR A 114 1.73 -9.33 18.90
N ASP A 115 2.71 -9.55 18.02
CA ASP A 115 4.02 -8.88 18.07
C ASP A 115 4.03 -7.63 17.18
N VAL A 116 4.41 -6.49 17.77
CA VAL A 116 4.52 -5.19 17.13
C VAL A 116 5.61 -5.17 16.06
N TYR A 117 6.74 -5.84 16.34
CA TYR A 117 7.87 -5.87 15.41
C TYR A 117 7.55 -6.69 14.16
N GLU A 118 6.88 -7.83 14.34
CA GLU A 118 6.48 -8.71 13.23
C GLU A 118 5.41 -8.04 12.34
N PHE A 119 4.43 -7.37 12.94
CA PHE A 119 3.43 -6.60 12.20
C PHE A 119 4.06 -5.50 11.34
N GLU A 120 5.02 -4.75 11.90
CA GLU A 120 5.71 -3.67 11.21
C GLU A 120 6.60 -4.19 10.08
N GLU A 121 7.29 -5.31 10.28
CA GLU A 121 8.04 -5.95 9.20
C GLU A 121 7.14 -6.33 8.02
N TYR A 122 5.96 -6.89 8.28
CA TYR A 122 5.03 -7.28 7.22
C TYR A 122 4.44 -6.09 6.49
N ARG A 123 4.08 -5.01 7.20
CA ARG A 123 3.67 -3.76 6.56
C ARG A 123 4.75 -3.20 5.65
N LYS A 124 6.01 -3.16 6.12
CA LYS A 124 7.14 -2.70 5.31
C LYS A 124 7.34 -3.55 4.06
N VAL A 125 7.11 -4.85 4.14
CA VAL A 125 7.16 -5.73 2.96
C VAL A 125 6.06 -5.39 1.97
N MET A 126 4.81 -5.22 2.43
CA MET A 126 3.68 -4.89 1.54
C MET A 126 3.85 -3.51 0.89
N GLU A 127 4.31 -2.52 1.65
CA GLU A 127 4.59 -1.18 1.16
C GLU A 127 5.71 -1.18 0.11
N ARG A 128 6.82 -1.87 0.39
CA ARG A 128 7.93 -2.01 -0.58
C ARG A 128 7.48 -2.74 -1.82
N GLY A 129 6.71 -3.83 -1.70
CA GLY A 129 6.18 -4.56 -2.85
C GLY A 129 5.31 -3.68 -3.74
N ARG A 130 4.44 -2.85 -3.15
CA ARG A 130 3.63 -1.86 -3.87
C ARG A 130 4.50 -0.84 -4.63
N ASN A 131 5.51 -0.27 -3.97
CA ASN A 131 6.39 0.72 -4.58
C ASN A 131 7.22 0.10 -5.71
N LEU A 132 7.78 -1.09 -5.50
CA LEU A 132 8.57 -1.82 -6.50
C LEU A 132 7.73 -2.20 -7.73
N ALA A 133 6.47 -2.61 -7.54
CA ALA A 133 5.57 -2.90 -8.65
C ALA A 133 5.33 -1.65 -9.52
N TRP A 134 5.05 -0.50 -8.92
CA TRP A 134 4.90 0.77 -9.65
C TRP A 134 6.18 1.19 -10.37
N SER A 135 7.33 1.11 -9.69
CA SER A 135 8.62 1.40 -10.31
C SER A 135 8.91 0.48 -11.50
N ALA A 136 8.59 -0.82 -11.40
CA ALA A 136 8.74 -1.76 -12.51
C ALA A 136 7.85 -1.41 -13.71
N GLY A 137 6.61 -0.94 -13.46
CA GLY A 137 5.72 -0.45 -14.50
C GLY A 137 6.27 0.75 -15.27
N ILE A 138 6.85 1.72 -14.55
CA ILE A 138 7.49 2.88 -15.17
C ILE A 138 8.74 2.46 -15.98
N ILE A 139 9.53 1.53 -15.47
CA ILE A 139 10.68 0.98 -16.22
C ILE A 139 10.20 0.30 -17.52
N GLY A 140 9.18 -0.54 -17.44
CA GLY A 140 8.60 -1.20 -18.63
C GLY A 140 8.01 -0.21 -19.63
N MET A 141 7.40 0.87 -19.15
CA MET A 141 6.93 1.97 -19.99
C MET A 141 8.07 2.58 -20.80
N LEU A 142 9.19 2.89 -20.15
CA LEU A 142 10.36 3.45 -20.82
C LEU A 142 10.97 2.48 -21.84
N VAL A 143 11.04 1.18 -21.51
CA VAL A 143 11.54 0.14 -22.45
C VAL A 143 10.66 0.08 -23.70
N GLY A 144 9.33 0.11 -23.56
CA GLY A 144 8.41 0.11 -24.70
C GLY A 144 8.55 1.37 -25.57
N LEU A 145 8.71 2.54 -24.96
CA LEU A 145 8.94 3.79 -25.67
C LEU A 145 10.28 3.79 -26.42
N ILE A 146 11.35 3.29 -25.80
CA ILE A 146 12.66 3.17 -26.45
C ILE A 146 12.58 2.21 -27.65
N ALA A 147 11.90 1.07 -27.50
CA ALA A 147 11.72 0.11 -28.59
C ALA A 147 10.94 0.71 -29.77
N MET A 148 9.94 1.55 -29.51
CA MET A 148 9.19 2.26 -30.55
C MET A 148 10.07 3.28 -31.30
N LEU A 149 10.96 3.97 -30.59
CA LEU A 149 11.84 4.99 -31.19
C LEU A 149 13.10 4.41 -31.84
N ALA A 150 13.37 3.12 -31.66
CA ALA A 150 14.58 2.47 -32.16
C ALA A 150 14.62 2.39 -33.70
N ASP A 151 13.46 2.24 -34.34
CA ASP A 151 13.34 2.22 -35.80
C ASP A 151 12.05 2.91 -36.26
N LEU A 152 12.19 4.18 -36.64
CA LEU A 152 11.09 4.99 -37.18
C LEU A 152 10.88 4.78 -38.69
N SER A 153 11.69 3.93 -39.34
CA SER A 153 11.59 3.70 -40.78
C SER A 153 10.50 2.68 -41.16
N ASP A 154 10.12 1.78 -40.24
CA ASP A 154 9.00 0.84 -40.42
C ASP A 154 7.83 1.15 -39.47
N PRO A 155 6.71 1.73 -39.98
CA PRO A 155 5.54 2.04 -39.17
C PRO A 155 4.82 0.79 -38.62
N SER A 156 5.10 -0.40 -39.16
CA SER A 156 4.51 -1.66 -38.72
C SER A 156 4.95 -2.05 -37.30
N GLY A 157 6.17 -1.63 -36.88
CA GLY A 157 6.74 -1.91 -35.56
C GLY A 157 6.25 -1.00 -34.43
N ILE A 158 5.67 0.15 -34.75
CA ILE A 158 5.25 1.17 -33.76
C ILE A 158 4.21 0.60 -32.79
N GLY A 159 3.28 -0.21 -33.30
CA GLY A 159 2.21 -0.81 -32.50
C GLY A 159 2.72 -1.72 -31.38
N ALA A 160 3.80 -2.47 -31.62
CA ALA A 160 4.37 -3.38 -30.64
C ALA A 160 5.03 -2.62 -29.47
N GLY A 161 5.83 -1.58 -29.77
CA GLY A 161 6.47 -0.75 -28.74
C GLY A 161 5.46 0.01 -27.88
N LEU A 162 4.42 0.58 -28.51
CA LEU A 162 3.34 1.25 -27.82
C LEU A 162 2.56 0.28 -26.90
N ALA A 163 2.26 -0.93 -27.37
CA ALA A 163 1.57 -1.94 -26.56
C ALA A 163 2.33 -2.26 -25.27
N VAL A 164 3.64 -2.52 -25.36
CA VAL A 164 4.49 -2.77 -24.18
C VAL A 164 4.44 -1.58 -23.22
N SER A 165 4.53 -0.35 -23.74
CA SER A 165 4.58 0.85 -22.92
C SER A 165 3.30 1.10 -22.10
N LEU A 166 2.14 0.69 -22.61
CA LEU A 166 0.84 0.89 -21.97
C LEU A 166 0.44 -0.30 -21.08
N ILE A 167 0.82 -1.51 -21.47
CA ILE A 167 0.50 -2.73 -20.74
C ILE A 167 1.35 -2.85 -19.47
N CYS A 168 2.61 -2.41 -19.47
CA CYS A 168 3.47 -2.46 -18.27
C CYS A 168 2.90 -1.66 -17.08
N PRO A 169 2.51 -0.37 -17.21
CA PRO A 169 1.84 0.38 -16.15
C PRO A 169 0.52 -0.25 -15.71
N LEU A 170 -0.24 -0.84 -16.64
CA LEU A 170 -1.50 -1.52 -16.31
C LEU A 170 -1.24 -2.72 -15.39
N TYR A 171 -0.28 -3.58 -15.73
CA TYR A 171 0.09 -4.73 -14.88
C TYR A 171 0.63 -4.28 -13.53
N ALA A 172 1.47 -3.25 -13.51
CA ALA A 172 2.02 -2.67 -12.29
C ALA A 172 0.91 -2.14 -11.37
N ALA A 173 -0.04 -1.38 -11.91
CA ALA A 173 -1.18 -0.86 -11.15
C ALA A 173 -2.05 -1.98 -10.58
N ILE A 174 -2.33 -3.02 -11.37
CA ILE A 174 -3.06 -4.21 -10.92
C ILE A 174 -2.32 -4.86 -9.74
N ILE A 175 -1.04 -5.15 -9.88
CA ILE A 175 -0.27 -5.82 -8.81
C ILE A 175 -0.14 -4.91 -7.57
N ALA A 176 0.17 -3.63 -7.75
CA ALA A 176 0.33 -2.69 -6.65
C ALA A 176 -0.97 -2.47 -5.87
N GLU A 177 -2.10 -2.25 -6.56
CA GLU A 177 -3.35 -1.79 -5.96
C GLU A 177 -4.35 -2.90 -5.65
N LEU A 178 -4.40 -3.99 -6.43
CA LEU A 178 -5.27 -5.13 -6.12
C LEU A 178 -4.63 -6.11 -5.15
N ILE A 179 -3.30 -6.23 -5.14
CA ILE A 179 -2.61 -7.21 -4.32
C ILE A 179 -1.98 -6.53 -3.10
N PHE A 180 -0.89 -5.78 -3.29
CA PHE A 180 -0.11 -5.26 -2.17
C PHE A 180 -0.90 -4.28 -1.30
N ALA A 181 -1.57 -3.29 -1.90
CA ALA A 181 -2.37 -2.31 -1.16
C ALA A 181 -3.54 -2.95 -0.41
N GLN A 182 -4.17 -3.97 -0.99
CA GLN A 182 -5.28 -4.67 -0.34
C GLN A 182 -4.80 -5.51 0.85
N CYS A 183 -3.75 -6.32 0.65
CA CYS A 183 -3.13 -7.09 1.72
C CYS A 183 -2.69 -6.18 2.88
N ASP A 184 -2.09 -5.03 2.55
CA ASP A 184 -1.67 -4.04 3.52
C ASP A 184 -2.83 -3.46 4.35
N ARG A 185 -3.91 -3.04 3.69
CA ARG A 185 -5.13 -2.53 4.36
C ARG A 185 -5.81 -3.61 5.20
N PHE A 186 -5.82 -4.86 4.72
CA PHE A 186 -6.38 -6.00 5.44
C PHE A 186 -5.59 -6.31 6.72
N LEU A 187 -4.27 -6.31 6.61
CA LEU A 187 -3.35 -6.51 7.73
C LEU A 187 -3.57 -5.43 8.81
N VAL A 188 -3.72 -4.17 8.42
CA VAL A 188 -4.06 -3.08 9.35
C VAL A 188 -5.44 -3.22 9.94
N SER A 189 -6.45 -3.53 9.14
CA SER A 189 -7.82 -3.66 9.64
C SER A 189 -7.94 -4.75 10.72
N ARG A 190 -7.08 -5.78 10.67
CA ARG A 190 -7.05 -6.87 11.66
C ARG A 190 -6.21 -6.53 12.90
N ASN A 191 -5.23 -5.65 12.77
CA ASN A 191 -4.27 -5.29 13.82
C ASN A 191 -4.29 -3.78 14.11
N GLN A 192 -5.48 -3.16 14.14
CA GLN A 192 -5.65 -1.71 14.30
C GLN A 192 -5.02 -1.16 15.58
N HIS A 193 -4.99 -1.94 16.66
CA HIS A 193 -4.36 -1.58 17.92
C HIS A 193 -2.82 -1.45 17.80
N MET A 194 -2.20 -2.21 16.90
CA MET A 194 -0.74 -2.23 16.71
C MET A 194 -0.25 -1.02 15.90
N HIS A 195 -0.96 -0.67 14.82
CA HIS A 195 -0.61 0.49 14.00
C HIS A 195 -0.55 1.79 14.82
N ARG A 196 -1.42 1.93 15.83
CA ARG A 196 -1.52 3.15 16.65
C ARG A 196 -0.34 3.34 17.61
N GLN A 197 0.29 2.25 18.06
CA GLN A 197 1.49 2.33 18.91
C GLN A 197 2.68 2.93 18.13
N HIS A 198 2.80 2.60 16.84
CA HIS A 198 3.82 3.17 15.96
C HIS A 198 3.57 4.64 15.63
N THR A 199 2.31 5.03 15.33
CA THR A 199 2.01 6.41 14.89
C THR A 199 2.29 7.45 15.98
N LYS A 200 2.19 7.10 17.28
CA LYS A 200 2.57 7.99 18.38
C LYS A 200 4.10 8.21 18.50
N ARG A 201 4.93 7.38 17.85
CA ARG A 201 6.40 7.43 17.97
C ARG A 201 7.10 8.33 16.95
N GLU A 202 6.46 8.66 15.82
CA GLU A 202 7.09 9.41 14.71
C GLU A 202 6.49 10.81 14.36
N PRO A 203 5.96 11.63 15.30
CA PRO A 203 5.32 12.90 14.93
C PRO A 203 6.28 14.00 14.43
N ASN A 204 7.61 13.83 14.59
CA ASN A 204 8.59 14.88 14.29
C ASN A 204 9.19 14.79 12.88
N LEU A 205 9.31 13.61 12.29
CA LEU A 205 10.04 13.43 11.04
C LEU A 205 9.23 13.89 9.80
N THR A 206 7.92 13.70 9.83
CA THR A 206 7.01 14.11 8.73
C THR A 206 6.93 15.63 8.58
N LYS A 207 6.97 16.38 9.69
CA LYS A 207 7.02 17.85 9.67
C LYS A 207 8.34 18.37 9.10
N ILE A 208 9.45 17.71 9.43
CA ILE A 208 10.79 18.05 8.92
C ILE A 208 10.88 17.74 7.42
N ALA A 209 10.39 16.58 6.98
CA ALA A 209 10.37 16.21 5.56
C ALA A 209 9.51 17.17 4.72
N ALA A 210 8.33 17.55 5.20
CA ALA A 210 7.47 18.54 4.53
C ALA A 210 8.15 19.92 4.42
N ALA A 211 8.88 20.35 5.46
CA ALA A 211 9.64 21.61 5.42
C ALA A 211 10.80 21.56 4.42
N ILE A 212 11.52 20.43 4.33
CA ILE A 212 12.62 20.25 3.36
C ILE A 212 12.09 20.28 1.92
N ILE A 213 10.96 19.61 1.64
CA ILE A 213 10.32 19.62 0.32
C ILE A 213 9.87 21.05 -0.04
N LEU A 214 9.29 21.80 0.90
CA LEU A 214 8.86 23.17 0.68
C LEU A 214 10.06 24.08 0.32
N LEU A 215 11.18 23.94 1.04
CA LEU A 215 12.42 24.68 0.75
C LEU A 215 13.00 24.33 -0.62
N ALA A 216 13.02 23.06 -0.99
CA ALA A 216 13.49 22.63 -2.31
C ALA A 216 12.62 23.18 -3.45
N VAL A 217 11.30 23.23 -3.25
CA VAL A 217 10.38 23.84 -4.24
C VAL A 217 10.66 25.34 -4.37
N ILE A 218 10.83 26.06 -3.26
CA ILE A 218 11.15 27.49 -3.25
C ILE A 218 12.45 27.76 -4.03
N ASP A 219 13.52 26.99 -3.78
CA ASP A 219 14.80 27.12 -4.47
C ASP A 219 14.66 26.90 -5.99
N THR A 220 13.89 25.90 -6.41
CA THR A 220 13.67 25.64 -7.86
C THR A 220 12.86 26.75 -8.53
N THR A 221 11.85 27.32 -7.87
CA THR A 221 11.13 28.49 -8.40
C THR A 221 12.00 29.73 -8.49
N PHE A 222 12.91 29.96 -7.53
CA PHE A 222 13.80 31.11 -7.55
C PHE A 222 14.83 31.01 -8.69
N LEU A 223 15.37 29.82 -8.94
CA LEU A 223 16.25 29.56 -10.08
C LEU A 223 15.56 29.73 -11.44
N ILE A 224 14.30 29.29 -11.57
CA ILE A 224 13.52 29.46 -12.80
C ILE A 224 13.23 30.94 -13.07
N ILE A 225 12.83 31.71 -12.05
CA ILE A 225 12.59 33.16 -12.16
C ILE A 225 13.89 33.92 -12.46
N ALA A 226 15.03 33.50 -11.89
CA ALA A 226 16.33 34.07 -12.22
C ALA A 226 16.74 33.79 -13.67
N SER A 227 16.41 32.62 -14.23
CA SER A 227 16.73 32.27 -15.62
C SER A 227 15.89 32.98 -16.68
N GLN A 228 14.70 33.46 -16.33
CA GLN A 228 13.78 34.18 -17.23
C GLN A 228 14.07 35.69 -17.32
N ASN A 229 14.96 36.21 -16.47
CA ASN A 229 15.34 37.63 -16.42
C ASN A 229 16.73 37.92 -17.01
N PHE A 230 17.32 36.97 -17.74
CA PHE A 230 18.53 37.10 -18.53
C PHE A 230 18.27 36.89 -20.02
#